data_AF-A0A973GQA6-F1
#
_entry.id   AF-A0A973GQA6-F1
#
_cell.length_a   1.000
_cell.length_b   1.000
_cell.length_c   1.000
_cell.angle_alpha   90.00
_cell.angle_beta   90.00
_cell.angle_gamma   90.00
#
_symmetry.space_group_name_H-M   'P 1'
#
loop_
_entity.id
_entity.type
_entity.pdbx_description
1 polymer ?
#
loop_
_entity_poly.entity_id
_entity_poly.type
_entity_poly.pdbx_seq_one_letter_code
_entity_poly.pdbx_strand_id
1 'polypeptide(L)'
;MTITRVASYEYKNDYLYLIIRQAPEHGPKAYTLCCGIDIRKFDPLCRGTSGICSNPAFKGLQLLRADISAIALKKGATSRPLHYGECMLLSPRGEGWYRESMLLDGVTPKIAREVLAFGVKDLLTKVLTVCAPGTAVPKKLPIPPALQKFIESLEKK
;
A
#
# COMPACT_ATOMS: atom_id res chain seq x y z
N MET A 1 10.50 1.89 -32.89
CA MET A 1 9.72 1.68 -31.65
C MET A 1 10.38 2.47 -30.54
N THR A 2 9.78 3.56 -30.10
CA THR A 2 10.31 4.37 -28.99
C THR A 2 9.96 3.65 -27.69
N ILE A 3 10.96 3.17 -26.96
CA ILE A 3 10.75 2.59 -25.64
C ILE A 3 10.42 3.75 -24.69
N THR A 4 9.14 4.01 -24.46
CA THR A 4 8.71 5.00 -23.48
C THR A 4 9.06 4.46 -22.09
N ARG A 5 10.00 5.12 -21.40
CA ARG A 5 10.40 4.73 -20.05
C ARG A 5 9.27 5.04 -19.08
N VAL A 6 8.50 4.02 -18.71
CA VAL A 6 7.41 4.12 -17.73
C VAL A 6 8.00 4.31 -16.34
N ALA A 7 7.66 5.42 -15.67
CA ALA A 7 8.07 5.65 -14.29
C ALA A 7 7.33 4.70 -13.33
N SER A 8 8.05 4.04 -12.43
CA SER A 8 7.48 3.18 -11.38
C SER A 8 8.09 3.54 -10.03
N TYR A 9 7.25 3.67 -9.01
CA TYR A 9 7.63 3.90 -7.63
C TYR A 9 7.11 2.75 -6.79
N GLU A 10 8.03 2.01 -6.17
CA GLU A 10 7.70 0.73 -5.56
C GLU A 10 8.19 0.69 -4.12
N TYR A 11 7.32 0.21 -3.24
CA TYR A 11 7.64 -0.15 -1.89
C TYR A 11 7.07 -1.55 -1.65
N LYS A 12 7.94 -2.56 -1.53
CA LYS A 12 7.52 -3.95 -1.45
C LYS A 12 8.40 -4.73 -0.48
N ASN A 13 7.75 -5.50 0.38
CA ASN A 13 8.36 -6.54 1.20
C ASN A 13 7.38 -7.72 1.32
N ASP A 14 7.68 -8.68 2.19
CA ASP A 14 6.86 -9.88 2.34
C ASP A 14 5.52 -9.65 3.05
N TYR A 15 5.34 -8.50 3.70
CA TYR A 15 4.14 -8.14 4.47
C TYR A 15 3.17 -7.27 3.68
N LEU A 16 3.69 -6.28 2.97
CA LEU A 16 2.90 -5.31 2.23
C LEU A 16 3.62 -4.84 0.96
N TYR A 17 2.83 -4.35 0.01
CA TYR A 17 3.35 -3.63 -1.13
C TYR A 17 2.46 -2.44 -1.49
N LEU A 18 3.09 -1.36 -1.95
CA LEU A 18 2.48 -0.27 -2.68
C LEU A 18 3.32 -0.02 -3.93
N ILE A 19 2.69 0.04 -5.09
CA ILE A 19 3.31 0.27 -6.39
C ILE A 19 2.51 1.36 -7.08
N ILE A 20 3.18 2.45 -7.46
CA ILE A 20 2.60 3.55 -8.23
C ILE A 20 3.35 3.63 -9.55
N ARG A 21 2.72 3.18 -10.62
CA ARG A 21 3.31 3.08 -11.96
C ARG A 21 2.58 3.99 -12.93
N GLN A 22 3.32 4.73 -13.74
CA GLN A 22 2.71 5.55 -14.78
C GLN A 22 1.92 4.65 -15.75
N ALA A 23 0.76 5.12 -16.17
CA ALA A 23 -0.17 4.38 -17.01
C ALA A 23 -0.49 5.20 -18.26
N PRO A 24 0.44 5.25 -19.25
CA PRO A 24 0.29 6.09 -20.45
C PRO A 24 -0.99 5.83 -21.24
N GLU A 25 -1.52 4.61 -21.18
CA GLU A 25 -2.78 4.20 -21.78
C GLU A 25 -4.00 4.94 -21.21
N HIS A 26 -3.90 5.47 -19.98
CA HIS A 26 -4.95 6.26 -19.34
C HIS A 26 -4.68 7.78 -19.39
N GLY A 27 -3.52 8.20 -19.91
CA GLY A 27 -3.16 9.60 -20.11
C GLY A 27 -1.75 9.98 -19.64
N PRO A 28 -1.26 11.18 -20.00
CA PRO A 28 0.14 11.57 -19.77
C PRO A 28 0.51 11.75 -18.29
N LYS A 29 -0.48 12.01 -17.43
CA LYS A 29 -0.32 12.18 -15.97
C LYS A 29 -1.13 11.16 -15.17
N ALA A 30 -1.47 10.03 -15.80
CA ALA A 30 -2.16 8.94 -15.16
C ALA A 30 -1.17 7.97 -14.54
N TYR A 31 -1.47 7.51 -13.34
CA TYR A 31 -0.71 6.51 -12.61
C TYR A 31 -1.65 5.44 -12.07
N THR A 32 -1.29 4.19 -12.27
CA THR A 32 -1.90 3.04 -11.61
C THR A 32 -1.28 2.88 -10.23
N LEU A 33 -2.12 2.85 -9.21
CA LEU A 33 -1.75 2.48 -7.85
C LEU A 33 -2.26 1.07 -7.55
N CYS A 34 -1.34 0.19 -7.19
CA CYS A 34 -1.61 -1.16 -6.72
C CYS A 34 -1.07 -1.29 -5.31
N CYS A 35 -1.89 -1.71 -4.38
CA CYS A 35 -1.44 -1.98 -3.03
C CYS A 35 -2.01 -3.29 -2.49
N GLY A 36 -1.35 -3.83 -1.50
CA GLY A 36 -1.84 -5.02 -0.83
C GLY A 36 -1.05 -5.39 0.39
N ILE A 37 -1.63 -6.34 1.11
CA ILE A 37 -1.15 -6.84 2.39
C ILE A 37 -1.27 -8.37 2.38
N ASP A 38 -0.26 -9.07 2.85
CA ASP A 38 -0.33 -10.52 3.06
C ASP A 38 -0.93 -10.76 4.44
N ILE A 39 -2.20 -11.18 4.48
CA ILE A 39 -2.91 -11.39 5.74
C ILE A 39 -2.24 -12.50 6.56
N ARG A 40 -1.75 -13.56 5.92
CA ARG A 40 -1.15 -14.69 6.63
C ARG A 40 0.13 -14.28 7.36
N LYS A 41 0.84 -13.27 6.84
CA LYS A 41 2.01 -12.68 7.49
C LYS A 41 1.65 -11.79 8.66
N PHE A 42 0.50 -11.11 8.62
CA PHE A 42 0.01 -10.30 9.73
C PHE A 42 -0.81 -11.09 10.78
N ASP A 43 -1.30 -12.28 10.44
CA ASP A 43 -2.11 -13.10 11.34
C ASP A 43 -1.44 -13.41 12.69
N PRO A 44 -0.13 -13.72 12.77
CA PRO A 44 0.54 -13.90 14.06
C PRO A 44 0.45 -12.65 14.95
N LEU A 45 0.59 -11.46 14.36
CA LEU A 45 0.49 -10.17 15.08
C LEU A 45 -0.94 -9.85 15.49
N CYS A 46 -1.91 -10.18 14.65
CA CYS A 46 -3.31 -9.80 14.86
C CYS A 46 -4.12 -10.87 15.60
N ARG A 47 -3.47 -11.94 16.09
CA ARG A 47 -4.14 -13.05 16.78
C ARG A 47 -4.74 -12.55 18.09
N GLY A 48 -6.05 -12.74 18.26
CA GLY A 48 -6.76 -12.38 19.49
C GLY A 48 -7.05 -10.88 19.65
N THR A 49 -6.66 -10.03 18.69
CA THR A 49 -6.87 -8.57 18.75
C THR A 49 -8.12 -8.09 18.04
N SER A 50 -8.86 -8.98 17.36
CA SER A 50 -10.07 -8.63 16.61
C SER A 50 -11.19 -9.64 16.82
N GLY A 51 -12.44 -9.17 16.75
CA GLY A 51 -13.62 -10.03 16.69
C GLY A 51 -13.64 -10.92 15.44
N ILE A 52 -14.56 -11.89 15.44
CA ILE A 52 -14.79 -12.81 14.32
C ILE A 52 -14.93 -11.99 13.01
N CYS A 53 -14.24 -12.41 11.95
CA CYS A 53 -14.24 -11.77 10.63
C CYS A 53 -13.70 -10.33 10.54
N SER A 54 -12.96 -9.83 11.54
CA SER A 54 -12.50 -8.43 11.59
C SER A 54 -10.97 -8.28 11.54
N ASN A 55 -10.29 -8.89 10.57
CA ASN A 55 -8.82 -8.82 10.49
C ASN A 55 -8.34 -7.35 10.30
N PRO A 56 -7.53 -6.80 11.23
CA PRO A 56 -7.09 -5.40 11.14
C PRO A 56 -6.23 -5.09 9.91
N ALA A 57 -5.47 -6.07 9.39
CA ALA A 57 -4.71 -5.92 8.14
C ALA A 57 -5.64 -5.70 6.95
N PHE A 58 -6.71 -6.50 6.85
CA PHE A 58 -7.72 -6.34 5.81
C PHE A 58 -8.45 -4.99 5.93
N LYS A 59 -8.93 -4.64 7.13
CA LYS A 59 -9.64 -3.39 7.35
C LYS A 59 -8.74 -2.17 7.11
N GLY A 60 -7.47 -2.26 7.51
CA GLY A 60 -6.46 -1.24 7.25
C GLY A 60 -6.28 -0.97 5.77
N LEU A 61 -6.23 -2.03 4.94
CA LEU A 61 -6.12 -1.90 3.48
C LEU A 61 -7.35 -1.22 2.86
N GLN A 62 -8.56 -1.56 3.31
CA GLN A 62 -9.78 -0.91 2.81
C GLN A 62 -9.81 0.59 3.13
N LEU A 63 -9.42 0.97 4.35
CA LEU A 63 -9.36 2.38 4.76
C LEU A 63 -8.26 3.13 4.01
N LEU A 64 -7.12 2.48 3.79
CA LEU A 64 -5.99 3.06 3.05
C LEU A 64 -6.42 3.58 1.66
N ARG A 65 -7.29 2.85 0.94
CA ARG A 65 -7.80 3.30 -0.36
C ARG A 65 -8.52 4.64 -0.27
N ALA A 66 -9.37 4.82 0.74
CA ALA A 66 -10.07 6.08 0.97
C ALA A 66 -9.10 7.20 1.35
N ASP A 67 -8.11 6.91 2.21
CA ASP A 67 -7.12 7.90 2.65
C ASP A 67 -6.17 8.33 1.54
N ILE A 68 -5.77 7.39 0.67
CA ILE A 68 -5.02 7.67 -0.55
C ILE A 68 -5.82 8.60 -1.48
N SER A 69 -7.13 8.33 -1.66
CA SER A 69 -8.01 9.19 -2.45
C SER A 69 -8.05 10.61 -1.88
N ALA A 70 -8.17 10.72 -0.56
CA ALA A 70 -8.22 12.01 0.14
C ALA A 70 -6.91 12.80 0.03
N ILE A 71 -5.75 12.15 0.20
CA ILE A 71 -4.45 12.83 0.07
C ILE A 71 -4.13 13.19 -1.39
N ALA A 72 -4.53 12.37 -2.36
CA ALA A 72 -4.40 12.68 -3.79
C ALA A 72 -5.22 13.93 -4.13
N LEU A 73 -6.47 14.00 -3.67
CA LEU A 73 -7.35 15.15 -3.86
C LEU A 73 -6.76 16.43 -3.27
N LYS A 74 -6.25 16.37 -2.03
CA LYS A 74 -5.57 17.51 -1.37
C LYS A 74 -4.34 18.00 -2.15
N LYS A 75 -3.75 17.16 -2.99
CA LYS A 75 -2.58 17.47 -3.82
C LYS A 75 -2.94 17.84 -5.27
N GLY A 76 -4.23 18.01 -5.57
CA GLY A 76 -4.72 18.38 -6.90
C GLY A 76 -4.77 17.22 -7.90
N ALA A 77 -4.73 15.98 -7.43
CA ALA A 77 -4.95 14.78 -8.24
C ALA A 77 -6.37 14.24 -7.99
N THR A 78 -6.89 13.42 -8.90
CA THR A 78 -8.16 12.71 -8.71
C THR A 78 -7.91 11.21 -8.74
N SER A 79 -8.84 10.46 -8.16
CA SER A 79 -8.75 9.00 -8.14
C SER A 79 -10.02 8.36 -8.66
N ARG A 80 -9.88 7.29 -9.44
CA ARG A 80 -11.01 6.52 -9.96
C ARG A 80 -10.75 5.01 -9.87
N PRO A 81 -11.81 4.19 -9.86
CA PRO A 81 -11.65 2.73 -9.89
C PRO A 81 -10.83 2.30 -11.11
N LEU A 82 -9.89 1.39 -10.87
CA LEU A 82 -9.11 0.72 -11.92
C LEU A 82 -9.83 -0.57 -12.32
N HIS A 83 -9.73 -1.01 -13.58
CA HIS A 83 -10.35 -2.26 -13.99
C HIS A 83 -9.66 -3.45 -13.32
N TYR A 84 -10.46 -4.49 -13.07
CA TYR A 84 -9.94 -5.72 -12.49
C TYR A 84 -8.88 -6.32 -13.42
N GLY A 85 -7.71 -6.62 -12.88
CA GLY A 85 -6.62 -7.26 -13.61
C GLY A 85 -5.41 -6.39 -13.93
N GLU A 86 -5.58 -5.05 -13.99
CA GLU A 86 -4.48 -4.14 -14.37
C GLU A 86 -3.30 -4.18 -13.38
N CYS A 87 -3.57 -4.50 -12.11
CA CYS A 87 -2.55 -4.67 -11.08
C CYS A 87 -1.96 -6.09 -10.99
N MET A 88 -2.50 -7.09 -11.69
CA MET A 88 -2.07 -8.49 -11.51
C MET A 88 -0.61 -8.72 -11.91
N LEU A 89 -0.12 -8.01 -12.93
CA LEU A 89 1.26 -8.12 -13.38
C LEU A 89 2.25 -7.36 -12.49
N LEU A 90 1.77 -6.42 -11.69
CA LEU A 90 2.58 -5.60 -10.78
C LEU A 90 2.65 -6.21 -9.37
N SER A 91 1.58 -6.89 -8.97
CA SER A 91 1.41 -7.40 -7.61
C SER A 91 2.34 -8.59 -7.33
N PRO A 92 2.77 -8.78 -6.05
CA PRO A 92 3.37 -10.04 -5.64
C PRO A 92 2.47 -11.24 -5.98
N ARG A 93 3.10 -12.31 -6.45
CA ARG A 93 2.45 -13.60 -6.71
C ARG A 93 2.29 -14.37 -5.40
N GLY A 94 1.31 -15.26 -5.37
CA GLY A 94 1.03 -16.13 -4.23
C GLY A 94 -0.34 -15.86 -3.59
N GLU A 95 -0.75 -16.83 -2.79
CA GLU A 95 -1.98 -16.78 -1.97
C GLU A 95 -1.80 -15.87 -0.75
N GLY A 96 -2.88 -15.49 -0.08
CA GLY A 96 -2.87 -14.67 1.15
C GLY A 96 -2.79 -13.15 0.94
N TRP A 97 -2.45 -12.70 -0.25
CA TRP A 97 -2.45 -11.29 -0.62
C TRP A 97 -3.85 -10.74 -0.86
N TYR A 98 -4.26 -9.79 -0.03
CA TYR A 98 -5.40 -8.93 -0.30
C TYR A 98 -4.94 -7.68 -1.01
N ARG A 99 -5.70 -7.24 -2.01
CA ARG A 99 -5.26 -6.25 -2.99
C ARG A 99 -6.32 -5.19 -3.19
N GLU A 100 -5.86 -3.96 -3.30
CA GLU A 100 -6.65 -2.81 -3.70
C GLU A 100 -5.95 -2.12 -4.87
N SER A 101 -6.75 -1.55 -5.76
CA SER A 101 -6.24 -0.85 -6.92
C SER A 101 -7.08 0.37 -7.28
N MET A 102 -6.41 1.37 -7.81
CA MET A 102 -7.05 2.58 -8.31
C MET A 102 -6.16 3.26 -9.34
N LEU A 103 -6.80 4.06 -10.19
CA LEU A 103 -6.09 5.00 -11.04
C LEU A 103 -6.04 6.35 -10.36
N LEU A 104 -4.91 7.03 -10.50
CA LEU A 104 -4.68 8.39 -10.06
C LEU A 104 -4.40 9.27 -11.29
N ASP A 105 -5.23 10.28 -11.49
CA ASP A 105 -5.12 11.24 -12.60
C ASP A 105 -4.55 12.57 -12.09
N GLY A 106 -3.76 13.26 -12.92
CA GLY A 106 -3.13 14.53 -12.55
C GLY A 106 -1.94 14.41 -11.60
N VAL A 107 -1.39 13.21 -11.43
CA VAL A 107 -0.27 12.95 -10.51
C VAL A 107 1.07 13.34 -11.14
N THR A 108 1.88 14.06 -10.36
CA THR A 108 3.29 14.33 -10.70
C THR A 108 4.22 13.29 -10.03
N PRO A 109 5.46 13.11 -10.51
CA PRO A 109 6.49 12.32 -9.84
C PRO A 109 6.69 12.61 -8.35
N LYS A 110 6.48 13.86 -7.94
CA LYS A 110 6.56 14.27 -6.54
C LYS A 110 5.36 13.76 -5.75
N ILE A 111 4.15 13.99 -6.26
CA ILE A 111 2.90 13.53 -5.64
C ILE A 111 2.91 12.01 -5.52
N ALA A 112 3.34 11.27 -6.55
CA ALA A 112 3.42 9.81 -6.52
C ALA A 112 4.28 9.32 -5.34
N ARG A 113 5.48 9.89 -5.14
CA ARG A 113 6.36 9.52 -4.02
C ARG A 113 5.76 9.86 -2.65
N GLU A 114 5.09 11.00 -2.55
CA GLU A 114 4.43 11.42 -1.32
C GLU A 114 3.24 10.52 -0.98
N VAL A 115 2.43 10.14 -1.96
CA VAL A 115 1.31 9.18 -1.82
C VAL A 115 1.84 7.80 -1.42
N LEU A 116 2.91 7.32 -2.07
CA LEU A 116 3.56 6.06 -1.71
C LEU A 116 4.01 6.05 -0.25
N ALA A 117 4.78 7.07 0.16
CA ALA A 117 5.32 7.16 1.50
C ALA A 117 4.24 7.34 2.57
N PHE A 118 3.20 8.13 2.27
CA PHE A 118 2.01 8.25 3.10
C PHE A 118 1.34 6.89 3.25
N GLY A 119 1.03 6.22 2.15
CA GLY A 119 0.23 5.00 2.16
C GLY A 119 0.89 3.85 2.92
N VAL A 120 2.21 3.69 2.81
CA VAL A 120 2.93 2.67 3.59
C VAL A 120 2.84 2.96 5.09
N LYS A 121 3.11 4.20 5.51
CA LYS A 121 3.07 4.59 6.91
C LYS A 121 1.66 4.50 7.49
N ASP A 122 0.69 4.97 6.73
CA ASP A 122 -0.71 5.01 7.11
C ASP A 122 -1.28 3.59 7.30
N LEU A 123 -1.02 2.69 6.34
CA LEU A 123 -1.37 1.27 6.46
C LEU A 123 -0.73 0.65 7.71
N LEU A 124 0.58 0.83 7.88
CA LEU A 124 1.31 0.29 9.02
C LEU A 124 0.76 0.82 10.35
N THR A 125 0.44 2.10 10.42
CA THR A 125 -0.13 2.74 11.62
C THR A 125 -1.49 2.13 11.96
N LYS A 126 -2.37 1.98 10.97
CA LYS A 126 -3.70 1.38 11.18
C LYS A 126 -3.61 -0.04 11.70
N VAL A 127 -2.73 -0.86 11.11
CA VAL A 127 -2.58 -2.26 11.51
C VAL A 127 -1.96 -2.37 12.90
N LEU A 128 -0.84 -1.68 13.16
CA LEU A 128 -0.12 -1.80 14.43
C LEU A 128 -0.86 -1.16 15.61
N THR A 129 -1.69 -0.15 15.38
CA THR A 129 -2.52 0.45 16.44
C THR A 129 -3.43 -0.60 17.09
N VAL A 130 -3.88 -1.60 16.32
CA VAL A 130 -4.73 -2.70 16.81
C VAL A 130 -3.91 -3.93 17.17
N CYS A 131 -3.00 -4.36 16.29
CA CYS A 131 -2.30 -5.64 16.46
C CYS A 131 -1.08 -5.57 17.40
N ALA A 132 -0.54 -4.38 17.68
CA ALA A 132 0.62 -4.21 18.55
C ALA A 132 0.54 -2.88 19.33
N PRO A 133 -0.49 -2.71 20.21
CA PRO A 133 -0.75 -1.46 20.89
C PRO A 133 0.47 -0.99 21.71
N GLY A 134 0.74 0.32 21.66
CA GLY A 134 1.93 0.92 22.30
C GLY A 134 3.21 0.83 21.45
N THR A 135 3.19 0.13 20.32
CA THR A 135 4.33 0.12 19.39
C THR A 135 4.39 1.44 18.62
N ALA A 136 5.50 2.16 18.75
CA ALA A 136 5.73 3.36 17.96
C ALA A 136 6.09 3.01 16.50
N VAL A 137 5.30 3.51 15.56
CA VAL A 137 5.63 3.45 14.13
C VAL A 137 6.87 4.32 13.87
N PRO A 138 7.87 3.84 13.09
CA PRO A 138 9.05 4.64 12.76
C PRO A 138 8.70 6.01 12.15
N LYS A 139 9.20 7.10 12.75
CA LYS A 139 8.93 8.48 12.29
C LYS A 139 9.33 8.69 10.82
N LYS A 140 10.46 8.11 10.41
CA LYS A 140 10.91 8.04 9.02
C LYS A 140 10.55 6.67 8.45
N LEU A 141 10.05 6.64 7.21
CA LEU A 141 9.72 5.37 6.56
C LEU A 141 11.03 4.61 6.29
N PRO A 142 11.25 3.43 6.90
CA PRO A 142 12.44 2.63 6.62
C PRO A 142 12.39 2.10 5.19
N ILE A 143 13.54 1.70 4.65
CA ILE A 143 13.57 0.91 3.41
C ILE A 143 12.82 -0.43 3.61
N PRO A 144 12.28 -1.06 2.54
CA PRO A 144 11.41 -2.22 2.70
C PRO A 144 12.00 -3.39 3.52
N PRO A 145 13.29 -3.77 3.36
CA PRO A 145 13.88 -4.83 4.20
C PRO A 145 14.00 -4.46 5.67
N ALA A 146 14.25 -3.19 5.98
CA ALA A 146 14.33 -2.71 7.36
C ALA A 146 12.95 -2.67 8.01
N LEU A 147 11.91 -2.29 7.26
CA LEU A 147 10.54 -2.35 7.75
C LEU A 147 10.08 -3.80 7.97
N GLN A 148 10.44 -4.72 7.08
CA GLN A 148 10.14 -6.14 7.26
C GLN A 148 10.73 -6.68 8.57
N LYS A 149 12.03 -6.47 8.80
CA LYS A 149 12.68 -6.86 10.07
C LYS A 149 12.03 -6.23 11.30
N PHE A 150 11.56 -5.00 11.18
CA PHE A 150 10.81 -4.34 12.25
C PHE A 150 9.51 -5.08 12.55
N ILE A 151 8.70 -5.41 11.55
CA ILE A 151 7.43 -6.13 11.73
C ILE A 151 7.69 -7.53 12.32
N GLU A 152 8.67 -8.28 11.78
CA GLU A 152 9.08 -9.60 12.29
C GLU A 152 9.54 -9.55 13.76
N SER A 153 10.12 -8.43 14.21
CA SER A 153 10.53 -8.27 15.61
C SER A 153 9.35 -8.12 16.58
N LEU A 154 8.17 -7.74 16.08
CA LEU A 154 6.95 -7.60 16.87
C LEU A 154 6.25 -8.95 17.09
N GLU A 155 6.44 -9.92 16.19
CA GLU A 155 5.84 -11.26 16.29
C GLU A 155 6.41 -12.10 17.44
N LYS A 156 7.59 -11.73 17.95
CA LYS A 156 8.32 -12.48 18.97
C LYS A 156 8.02 -12.03 20.41
N LYS A 157 6.99 -11.20 20.59
CA LYS A 157 6.52 -10.74 21.90
C LYS A 157 5.18 -11.37 22.22
#